data_AF-A0A3N5UF85-F1
#
_entry.id   AF-A0A3N5UF85-F1
#
_cell.length_a   1.000
_cell.length_b   1.000
_cell.length_c   1.000
_cell.angle_alpha   90.00
_cell.angle_beta   90.00
_cell.angle_gamma   90.00
#
_symmetry.space_group_name_H-M   'P 1'
#
loop_
_entity.id
_entity.type
_entity.pdbx_description
1 polymer ?
#
loop_
_entity_poly.entity_id
_entity_poly.type
_entity_poly.pdbx_seq_one_letter_code
_entity_poly.pdbx_strand_id
1 'polypeptide(L)'
;FTPEKYNDPRVTELIGKVTLTGDPTLDKARPAGISEIVTKDGKRFRLRVDHPRGHARNPMTDQEVIAKFKDMASVRMTETQMNRLIESVFALDKLDDIGKLMKLMVFGKGKASRPRQLSPRPSLPRRRESGRT
;
A
#
# COMPACT_ATOMS: atom_id res chain seq x y z
N PHE A 1 -8.55 1.74 -1.07
CA PHE A 1 -8.96 3.11 -1.43
C PHE A 1 -10.26 3.05 -2.21
N THR A 2 -11.40 3.12 -1.52
CA THR A 2 -12.72 3.22 -2.14
C THR A 2 -13.42 4.45 -1.61
N PRO A 3 -14.23 5.15 -2.42
CA PRO A 3 -15.05 6.27 -1.98
C PRO A 3 -15.80 6.01 -0.69
N GLU A 4 -16.43 4.85 -0.60
CA GLU A 4 -17.22 4.44 0.56
C GLU A 4 -16.35 4.36 1.84
N LYS A 5 -15.08 3.98 1.71
CA LYS A 5 -14.17 3.82 2.86
C LYS A 5 -13.55 5.13 3.33
N TYR A 6 -13.15 6.03 2.42
CA TYR A 6 -12.56 7.30 2.84
C TYR A 6 -13.60 8.40 3.11
N ASN A 7 -14.85 8.21 2.68
CA ASN A 7 -15.99 9.04 3.08
C ASN A 7 -16.70 8.52 4.35
N ASP A 8 -16.28 7.39 4.92
CA ASP A 8 -16.85 6.86 6.17
C ASP A 8 -16.68 7.90 7.30
N PRO A 9 -17.78 8.33 7.96
CA PRO A 9 -17.72 9.34 9.04
C PRO A 9 -16.74 8.98 10.16
N ARG A 10 -16.55 7.69 10.44
CA ARG A 10 -15.61 7.23 11.48
C ARG A 10 -14.15 7.48 11.06
N VAL A 11 -13.85 7.36 9.77
CA VAL A 11 -12.52 7.64 9.22
C VAL A 11 -12.27 9.14 9.19
N THR A 12 -13.25 9.93 8.74
CA THR A 12 -13.10 11.40 8.69
C THR A 12 -12.99 12.01 10.10
N GLU A 13 -13.72 11.49 11.09
CA GLU A 13 -13.58 11.88 12.48
C GLU A 13 -12.17 11.60 13.03
N LEU A 14 -11.57 10.45 12.67
CA LEU A 14 -10.20 10.14 13.07
C LEU A 14 -9.17 11.04 12.37
N ILE A 15 -9.35 11.31 11.07
CA ILE A 15 -8.47 12.22 10.31
C ILE A 15 -8.46 13.61 10.95
N GLY A 16 -9.61 14.09 11.43
CA GLY A 16 -9.71 15.38 12.13
C GLY A 16 -8.89 15.48 13.43
N LYS A 17 -8.42 14.36 13.97
CA LYS A 17 -7.58 14.29 15.18
C LYS A 17 -6.09 14.16 14.89
N VAL A 18 -5.71 13.95 13.62
CA VAL A 18 -4.31 13.77 13.22
C VAL A 18 -3.61 15.12 13.13
N THR A 19 -2.46 15.23 13.79
CA THR A 19 -1.54 16.36 13.64
C THR A 19 -0.24 15.86 13.02
N LEU A 20 0.32 16.61 12.08
CA LEU A 20 1.60 16.30 11.45
C LEU A 20 2.63 17.32 11.90
N THR A 21 3.71 16.83 12.51
CA THR A 21 4.82 17.66 12.98
C THR A 21 6.10 17.19 12.31
N GLY A 22 6.86 18.11 11.71
CA GLY A 22 8.18 17.81 11.16
C GLY A 22 9.22 17.63 12.28
N ASP A 23 10.06 16.61 12.15
CA ASP A 23 11.16 16.32 13.08
C ASP A 23 12.48 16.28 12.28
N PRO A 24 13.39 17.25 12.48
CA PRO A 24 14.67 17.30 11.75
C PRO A 24 15.55 16.04 11.93
N THR A 25 15.34 15.28 13.01
CA THR A 25 16.06 14.00 13.23
C THR A 25 15.55 12.90 12.30
N LEU A 26 14.29 12.96 11.86
CA LEU A 26 13.69 12.03 10.90
C LEU A 26 14.10 12.37 9.46
N ASP A 27 14.38 13.64 9.15
CA ASP A 27 14.83 14.04 7.80
C ASP A 27 16.13 13.36 7.40
N LYS A 28 17.06 13.18 8.35
CA LYS A 28 18.31 12.43 8.13
C LYS A 28 18.10 10.92 8.08
N ALA A 29 16.97 10.42 8.57
CA ALA A 29 16.68 9.00 8.74
C ALA A 29 15.57 8.49 7.81
N ARG A 30 15.23 9.22 6.75
CA ARG A 30 14.15 8.83 5.82
C ARG A 30 14.31 7.36 5.34
N PRO A 31 13.21 6.58 5.28
CA PRO A 31 11.81 6.96 5.46
C PRO A 31 11.28 6.84 6.90
N ALA A 32 12.12 7.02 7.92
CA ALA A 32 11.70 6.89 9.32
C ALA A 32 10.48 7.76 9.69
N GLY A 33 9.65 7.24 10.59
CA GLY A 33 8.45 7.92 11.09
C GLY A 33 8.16 7.61 12.54
N ILE A 34 7.47 8.53 13.22
CA ILE A 34 6.97 8.35 14.59
C ILE A 34 5.46 8.55 14.54
N SER A 35 4.71 7.64 15.18
CA SER A 35 3.27 7.79 15.41
C SER A 35 3.00 7.76 16.90
N GLU A 36 2.23 8.74 17.39
CA GLU A 36 1.75 8.79 18.76
C GLU A 36 0.21 8.84 18.76
N ILE A 37 -0.40 8.05 19.63
CA ILE A 37 -1.85 8.02 19.88
C ILE A 37 -2.06 8.33 21.35
N VAL A 38 -2.91 9.31 21.62
CA VAL A 38 -3.39 9.64 22.96
C VAL A 38 -4.87 9.28 23.04
N THR A 39 -5.25 8.39 23.94
CA THR A 39 -6.62 7.95 24.14
C THR A 39 -7.40 8.95 25.02
N LYS A 40 -8.74 8.82 25.06
CA LYS A 40 -9.62 9.75 25.80
C LYS A 40 -9.38 9.75 27.31
N ASP A 41 -8.95 8.62 27.87
CA ASP A 41 -8.52 8.45 29.26
C ASP A 41 -7.07 8.91 29.51
N GLY A 42 -6.41 9.50 28.51
CA GLY A 42 -5.07 10.09 28.62
C GLY A 42 -3.90 9.13 28.40
N LYS A 43 -4.15 7.84 28.16
CA LYS A 43 -3.08 6.87 27.88
C LYS A 43 -2.39 7.18 26.56
N ARG A 44 -1.05 7.10 26.56
CA ARG A 44 -0.21 7.38 25.39
C ARG A 44 0.42 6.11 24.84
N PHE A 45 0.36 5.94 23.52
CA PHE A 45 1.03 4.89 22.78
C PHE A 45 1.89 5.55 21.71
N ARG A 46 3.18 5.23 21.67
CA ARG A 46 4.13 5.81 20.72
C ARG A 46 4.96 4.72 20.09
N LEU A 47 5.11 4.78 18.76
CA LEU A 47 5.95 3.86 17.99
C LEU A 47 6.80 4.64 17.00
N ARG A 48 8.10 4.37 16.99
CA ARG A 48 9.03 4.80 15.95
C ARG A 48 9.33 3.64 15.01
N VAL A 49 9.27 3.88 13.72
CA VAL A 49 9.64 2.92 12.68
C VAL A 49 10.72 3.56 11.81
N ASP A 50 11.96 3.09 11.93
CA ASP A 50 13.06 3.59 11.09
C ASP A 50 13.11 2.92 9.71
N HIS A 51 12.78 1.62 9.64
CA HIS A 51 12.75 0.83 8.41
C HIS A 51 11.40 0.14 8.27
N PRO A 52 10.47 0.67 7.45
CA PRO A 52 9.18 0.02 7.24
C PRO A 52 9.38 -1.36 6.58
N ARG A 53 8.42 -2.25 6.77
CA ARG A 53 8.46 -3.59 6.17
C ARG A 53 8.55 -3.47 4.64
N GLY A 54 9.51 -4.18 4.05
CA GLY A 54 9.86 -4.10 2.62
C GLY A 54 11.00 -3.13 2.30
N HIS A 55 11.48 -2.35 3.26
CA HIS A 55 12.72 -1.57 3.09
C HIS A 55 13.94 -2.52 2.99
N ALA A 56 15.02 -2.13 2.31
CA ALA A 56 16.21 -2.98 2.16
C ALA A 56 16.80 -3.48 3.51
N ARG A 57 16.71 -2.65 4.55
CA ARG A 57 17.10 -2.98 5.94
C ARG A 57 16.01 -3.68 6.78
N ASN A 58 14.81 -3.85 6.23
CA ASN A 58 13.71 -4.64 6.82
C ASN A 58 12.96 -5.37 5.68
N PRO A 59 13.64 -6.25 4.94
CA PRO A 59 13.11 -6.85 3.73
C PRO A 59 11.97 -7.80 4.06
N MET A 60 10.95 -7.85 3.20
CA MET A 60 9.93 -8.88 3.29
C MET A 60 10.54 -10.27 3.12
N THR A 61 9.95 -11.29 3.75
CA THR A 61 10.29 -12.68 3.44
C THR A 61 9.70 -13.05 2.09
N ASP A 62 10.24 -14.10 1.46
CA ASP A 62 9.69 -14.62 0.21
C ASP A 62 8.19 -14.95 0.33
N GLN A 63 7.78 -15.50 1.47
CA GLN A 63 6.37 -15.82 1.72
C GLN A 63 5.48 -14.57 1.78
N GLU A 64 5.94 -13.46 2.37
CA GLU A 64 5.20 -12.20 2.36
C GLU A 64 5.14 -11.59 0.96
N VAL A 65 6.23 -11.67 0.19
CA VAL A 65 6.26 -11.22 -1.21
C VAL A 65 5.27 -12.04 -2.05
N ILE A 66 5.28 -13.37 -1.89
CA ILE A 66 4.35 -14.30 -2.55
C ILE A 66 2.90 -13.99 -2.16
N ALA A 67 2.62 -13.81 -0.87
CA ALA A 67 1.28 -13.50 -0.38
C ALA A 67 0.77 -12.16 -0.96
N LYS A 68 1.61 -11.13 -0.95
CA LYS A 68 1.29 -9.83 -1.56
C LYS A 68 1.06 -9.93 -3.06
N PHE A 69 1.88 -10.69 -3.77
CA PHE A 69 1.69 -10.95 -5.19
C PHE A 69 0.34 -11.65 -5.45
N LYS A 70 0.04 -12.72 -4.71
CA LYS A 70 -1.22 -13.46 -4.85
C LYS A 70 -2.45 -12.58 -4.59
N ASP A 71 -2.42 -11.75 -3.55
CA ASP A 71 -3.50 -10.80 -3.24
C ASP A 71 -3.77 -9.86 -4.44
N MET A 72 -2.71 -9.28 -5.01
CA MET A 72 -2.82 -8.36 -6.15
C MET A 72 -3.22 -9.06 -7.46
N ALA A 73 -2.66 -10.23 -7.75
CA ALA A 73 -2.84 -10.94 -9.00
C ALA A 73 -4.16 -11.72 -9.08
N SER A 74 -4.74 -12.12 -7.94
CA SER A 74 -6.01 -12.88 -7.85
C SER A 74 -7.19 -12.23 -8.58
N VAL A 75 -7.15 -10.92 -8.78
CA VAL A 75 -8.17 -10.16 -9.53
C VAL A 75 -8.25 -10.62 -11.00
N ARG A 76 -7.15 -11.13 -11.56
CA ARG A 76 -6.99 -11.46 -12.99
C ARG A 76 -6.41 -12.83 -13.28
N MET A 77 -5.80 -13.49 -12.30
CA MET A 77 -5.12 -14.77 -12.47
C MET A 77 -5.78 -15.85 -11.60
N THR A 78 -5.84 -17.07 -12.12
CA THR A 78 -6.22 -18.22 -11.30
C THR A 78 -5.08 -18.60 -10.36
N GLU A 79 -5.39 -19.30 -9.26
CA GLU A 79 -4.38 -19.76 -8.32
C GLU A 79 -3.31 -20.62 -8.99
N THR A 80 -3.71 -21.54 -9.87
CA THR A 80 -2.78 -22.37 -10.65
C THR A 80 -1.85 -21.54 -11.52
N GLN A 81 -2.36 -20.49 -12.17
CA GLN A 81 -1.55 -19.60 -13.01
C GLN A 81 -0.56 -18.80 -12.15
N MET A 82 -1.00 -18.29 -11.00
CA MET A 82 -0.13 -17.58 -10.05
C MET A 82 0.99 -18.47 -9.51
N ASN A 83 0.68 -19.70 -9.09
CA ASN A 83 1.68 -20.64 -8.56
C ASN A 83 2.75 -20.97 -9.60
N ARG A 84 2.35 -21.27 -10.85
CA ARG A 84 3.31 -21.50 -11.95
C ARG A 84 4.18 -20.28 -12.24
N LEU A 85 3.61 -19.08 -12.17
CA LEU A 85 4.38 -17.85 -12.37
C LEU A 85 5.41 -17.65 -11.25
N ILE A 86 5.00 -17.85 -9.99
CA ILE A 86 5.89 -17.78 -8.83
C ILE A 86 7.05 -18.76 -9.01
N GLU A 87 6.76 -20.05 -9.25
CA GLU A 87 7.78 -21.08 -9.49
C GLU A 87 8.75 -20.68 -10.62
N SER A 88 8.23 -20.19 -11.74
CA SER A 88 9.05 -19.77 -12.89
C SER A 88 9.94 -18.56 -12.58
N VAL A 89 9.47 -17.60 -11.78
CA VAL A 89 10.25 -16.41 -11.38
C VAL A 89 11.35 -16.79 -10.38
N PHE A 90 11.05 -17.66 -9.42
CA PHE A 90 12.05 -18.14 -8.46
C PHE A 90 13.12 -19.05 -9.08
N ALA A 91 12.85 -19.62 -10.26
CA ALA A 91 13.79 -20.43 -11.05
C ALA A 91 14.24 -19.76 -12.35
N LEU A 92 14.22 -18.41 -12.41
CA LEU A 92 14.46 -17.65 -13.63
C LEU A 92 15.86 -17.89 -14.23
N ASP A 93 16.85 -18.14 -13.38
CA ASP A 93 18.24 -18.47 -13.74
C ASP A 93 18.37 -19.80 -14.50
N LYS A 94 17.36 -20.67 -14.38
CA LYS A 94 17.32 -22.01 -15.00
C LYS A 94 16.43 -22.04 -16.25
N LEU A 95 15.85 -20.90 -16.63
CA LEU A 95 14.92 -20.83 -17.74
C LEU A 95 15.68 -20.80 -19.07
N ASP A 96 15.36 -21.74 -19.94
CA ASP A 96 15.91 -21.87 -21.30
C ASP A 96 15.22 -20.93 -22.31
N ASP A 97 13.96 -20.61 -22.09
CA ASP A 97 13.15 -19.73 -22.94
C ASP A 97 12.26 -18.80 -22.11
N ILE A 98 12.56 -17.50 -22.15
CA ILE A 98 11.76 -16.46 -21.48
C ILE A 98 10.31 -16.40 -21.99
N GLY A 99 10.05 -16.87 -23.22
CA GLY A 99 8.72 -16.99 -23.79
C GLY A 99 7.79 -17.89 -22.97
N LYS A 100 8.32 -18.87 -22.24
CA LYS A 100 7.54 -19.71 -21.32
C LYS A 100 6.99 -18.89 -20.16
N LEU A 101 7.80 -18.00 -19.57
CA LEU A 101 7.36 -17.06 -18.53
C LEU A 101 6.34 -16.06 -19.08
N MET A 102 6.61 -15.48 -20.24
CA MET A 102 5.72 -14.49 -20.87
C MET A 102 4.31 -15.04 -21.11
N LYS A 103 4.19 -16.30 -21.54
CA LYS A 103 2.90 -16.98 -21.73
C LYS A 103 2.08 -17.08 -20.44
N LEU A 104 2.73 -17.19 -19.27
CA LEU A 104 2.05 -17.21 -17.97
C LEU A 104 1.48 -15.85 -17.55
N MET A 105 1.93 -14.76 -18.18
CA MET A 105 1.47 -13.38 -17.89
C MET A 105 0.37 -12.91 -18.86
N VAL A 106 -0.06 -13.76 -19.80
CA VAL A 106 -1.18 -13.46 -20.69
C VAL A 106 -2.49 -13.77 -19.98
N PHE A 107 -3.38 -12.78 -19.93
CA PHE A 107 -4.73 -12.95 -19.39
C PHE A 107 -5.70 -13.27 -20.52
N GLY A 108 -6.47 -14.36 -20.39
CA GLY A 108 -7.57 -14.64 -21.32
C GLY A 108 -8.62 -13.53 -21.28
N LYS A 109 -9.42 -13.38 -22.35
CA LYS A 109 -10.64 -12.54 -22.34
C LYS A 109 -11.70 -13.20 -21.44
N GLY A 110 -11.53 -13.13 -20.12
CA GLY A 110 -12.43 -13.66 -19.11
C GLY A 110 -12.87 -12.56 -18.15
N LYS A 111 -14.19 -12.47 -17.91
CA LYS A 111 -14.94 -11.37 -17.27
C LYS A 111 -14.09 -10.51 -16.33
N ALA A 112 -13.90 -9.24 -16.70
CA ALA A 112 -13.40 -8.22 -15.79
C ALA A 112 -14.25 -8.27 -14.51
N SER A 113 -13.66 -8.77 -13.43
CA SER A 113 -14.14 -8.50 -12.08
C SER A 113 -14.27 -6.98 -11.96
N ARG A 114 -15.48 -6.52 -11.64
CA ARG A 114 -15.91 -5.11 -11.69
C ARG A 114 -14.76 -4.16 -11.33
N PRO A 115 -14.40 -3.18 -12.18
CA PRO A 115 -13.50 -2.13 -11.75
C PRO A 115 -14.11 -1.45 -10.53
N ARG A 116 -13.32 -1.24 -9.46
CA ARG A 116 -13.74 -0.35 -8.37
C ARG A 116 -14.12 0.99 -8.99
N GLN A 117 -15.37 1.41 -8.79
CA GLN A 117 -15.83 2.74 -9.15
C GLN A 117 -14.96 3.76 -8.40
N LEU A 118 -14.08 4.45 -9.13
CA LEU A 118 -13.43 5.65 -8.64
C LEU A 118 -14.44 6.78 -8.76
N SER A 119 -15.00 7.23 -7.65
CA SER A 119 -15.78 8.47 -7.63
C SER A 119 -14.89 9.66 -8.02
N PRO A 120 -15.48 10.72 -8.61
CA PRO A 120 -14.77 11.95 -8.90
C PRO A 120 -14.10 12.51 -7.64
N ARG A 121 -12.89 13.08 -7.81
CA ARG A 121 -12.17 13.75 -6.71
C ARG A 121 -13.03 14.90 -6.18
N PRO A 122 -13.32 14.97 -4.87
CA PRO A 122 -13.89 16.18 -4.28
C PRO A 122 -12.88 17.32 -4.41
N SER A 123 -13.32 18.47 -4.90
CA SER A 123 -12.53 19.70 -4.91
C SER A 123 -12.24 20.14 -3.48
N LEU A 124 -10.95 20.22 -3.13
CA LEU A 124 -10.52 20.77 -1.84
C LEU A 124 -10.90 22.26 -1.77
N PRO A 125 -11.42 22.76 -0.64
CA PRO A 125 -11.64 24.19 -0.46
C PRO A 125 -10.31 24.94 -0.50
N ARG A 126 -10.24 26.01 -1.31
CA ARG A 126 -9.08 26.91 -1.33
C ARG A 126 -8.91 27.53 0.06
N ARG A 127 -7.71 27.37 0.63
CA ARG A 127 -7.33 27.98 1.90
C ARG A 127 -7.45 29.50 1.74
N ARG A 128 -8.28 30.15 2.58
CA ARG A 128 -8.24 31.61 2.70
C ARG A 128 -6.87 31.98 3.29
N GLU A 129 -6.09 32.74 2.55
CA GLU A 129 -4.94 33.44 3.11
C GLU A 129 -5.47 34.47 4.10
N SER A 130 -5.29 34.20 5.40
CA SER A 130 -5.43 35.22 6.42
C SER A 130 -4.21 36.13 6.32
N GLY A 131 -4.42 37.36 5.84
CA GLY A 131 -3.39 38.39 5.75
C GLY A 131 -2.66 38.59 7.07
N ARG A 132 -1.33 38.73 6.96
CA ARG A 132 -0.52 39.43 7.95
C ARG A 132 -0.41 40.87 7.50
N THR A 133 -1.05 41.75 8.28
CA THR A 133 -0.50 43.08 8.59
C THR A 133 0.83 42.94 9.32
#